data_AF-A0A7C2MVW9-F1
#
_entry.id   AF-A0A7C2MVW9-F1
#
_cell.length_a   1.000
_cell.length_b   1.000
_cell.length_c   1.000
_cell.angle_alpha   90.00
_cell.angle_beta   90.00
_cell.angle_gamma   90.00
#
_symmetry.space_group_name_H-M   'P 1'
#
loop_
_entity.id
_entity.type
_entity.pdbx_description
1 polymer ?
#
loop_
_entity_poly.entity_id
_entity_poly.type
_entity_poly.pdbx_seq_one_letter_code
_entity_poly.pdbx_strand_id
1 'polypeptide(L)'
;MTEPTPTTAQPATRTHNSKIVDRVGNGVMAILHNLMLFVIAIATVWSALGEFSHIFTLTAAPTLKDILLLFIYLEVLAMVGIYFRTHRLPVRFLVYIAVTALTRILVVDVKTMEYVEIMVFTGAIMLLTLAVLVLKFASARYPSNPPTE
;
A
#
# COMPACT_ATOMS: atom_id res chain seq x y z
N MET A 1 65.75 29.18 18.33
CA MET A 1 64.56 29.87 18.84
C MET A 1 63.37 28.95 18.56
N THR A 2 62.72 28.52 19.63
CA THR A 2 61.77 27.39 19.74
C THR A 2 60.32 27.84 19.59
N GLU A 3 59.55 27.03 18.84
CA GLU A 3 58.11 26.70 18.97
C GLU A 3 57.00 27.77 18.75
N PRO A 4 55.71 27.38 18.52
CA PRO A 4 55.17 26.12 17.97
C PRO A 4 54.01 26.32 16.95
N THR A 5 53.64 25.25 16.26
CA THR A 5 52.38 25.09 15.49
C THR A 5 51.19 24.89 16.45
N PRO A 6 50.02 25.54 16.26
CA PRO A 6 48.78 25.09 16.90
C PRO A 6 47.82 24.50 15.84
N THR A 7 47.57 23.20 15.87
CA THR A 7 46.49 22.53 16.61
C THR A 7 45.30 22.24 15.70
N THR A 8 45.28 21.00 15.23
CA THR A 8 44.15 20.24 14.73
C THR A 8 42.95 20.35 15.68
N ALA A 9 41.96 21.17 15.33
CA ALA A 9 40.67 21.18 16.02
C ALA A 9 39.69 20.27 15.25
N GLN A 10 39.82 18.97 15.47
CA GLN A 10 38.82 17.98 15.08
C GLN A 10 37.65 18.10 16.07
N PRO A 11 36.43 18.47 15.66
CA PRO A 11 35.33 18.61 16.61
C PRO A 11 34.86 17.22 17.04
N ALA A 12 35.03 16.98 18.34
CA ALA A 12 34.24 16.15 19.25
C ALA A 12 33.49 14.95 18.64
N THR A 13 34.02 13.78 18.96
CA THR A 13 33.35 12.48 19.09
C THR A 13 31.83 12.59 19.32
N ARG A 14 31.04 12.43 18.25
CA ARG A 14 29.61 12.07 18.37
C ARG A 14 29.53 10.68 18.99
N THR A 15 29.00 10.65 20.20
CA THR A 15 28.85 9.48 21.08
C THR A 15 28.32 8.25 20.35
N HIS A 16 29.15 7.21 20.38
CA HIS A 16 28.99 5.88 19.80
C HIS A 16 27.96 5.03 20.57
N ASN A 17 26.69 5.46 20.60
CA ASN A 17 25.59 4.67 21.21
C ASN A 17 24.42 4.38 20.24
N SER A 18 24.56 4.75 18.96
CA SER A 18 23.50 4.60 17.96
C SER A 18 23.21 3.14 17.61
N LYS A 19 24.24 2.28 17.51
CA LYS A 19 24.09 0.91 16.98
C LYS A 19 23.13 0.01 17.75
N ILE A 20 23.05 0.16 19.07
CA ILE A 20 22.13 -0.65 19.91
C ILE A 20 20.69 -0.11 19.78
N VAL A 21 20.53 1.22 19.84
CA VAL A 21 19.23 1.89 19.66
C VAL A 21 18.67 1.62 18.27
N ASP A 22 19.49 1.69 17.23
CA ASP A 22 19.11 1.45 15.84
C ASP A 22 18.69 -0.02 15.62
N ARG A 23 19.40 -0.99 16.20
CA ARG A 23 19.02 -2.41 16.11
C ARG A 23 17.72 -2.72 16.85
N VAL A 24 17.58 -2.22 18.07
CA VAL A 24 16.37 -2.44 18.88
C VAL A 24 15.18 -1.75 18.21
N GLY A 25 15.36 -0.51 17.73
CA GLY A 25 14.35 0.25 17.01
C GLY A 25 13.89 -0.47 15.75
N ASN A 26 14.82 -0.94 14.91
CA ASN A 26 14.47 -1.68 13.70
C ASN A 26 13.75 -3.00 14.01
N GLY A 27 14.16 -3.72 15.06
CA GLY A 27 13.50 -4.95 15.49
C GLY A 27 12.07 -4.72 15.97
N VAL A 28 11.86 -3.74 16.84
CA VAL A 28 10.52 -3.37 17.35
C VAL A 28 9.62 -2.91 16.21
N MET A 29 10.12 -2.05 15.33
CA MET A 29 9.37 -1.59 14.17
C MET A 29 8.95 -2.75 13.27
N ALA A 30 9.84 -3.70 12.98
CA ALA A 30 9.50 -4.87 12.18
C ALA A 30 8.38 -5.73 12.82
N ILE A 31 8.44 -5.92 14.15
CA ILE A 31 7.42 -6.67 14.89
C ILE A 31 6.07 -5.94 14.85
N LEU A 32 6.06 -4.65 15.18
CA LEU A 32 4.83 -3.83 15.16
C LEU A 32 4.22 -3.80 13.76
N HIS A 33 5.07 -3.68 12.75
CA HIS A 33 4.66 -3.66 11.37
C HIS A 33 3.94 -4.96 10.96
N ASN A 34 4.56 -6.12 11.24
CA ASN A 34 3.95 -7.41 10.94
C ASN A 34 2.68 -7.66 11.76
N LEU A 35 2.63 -7.19 13.01
CA LEU A 35 1.44 -7.28 13.85
C LEU A 35 0.28 -6.48 13.26
N MET A 36 0.50 -5.23 12.84
CA MET A 36 -0.56 -4.41 12.22
C MET A 36 -1.10 -5.06 10.94
N LEU A 37 -0.23 -5.64 10.12
CA LEU A 37 -0.66 -6.36 8.92
C LEU A 37 -1.50 -7.58 9.22
N PHE A 38 -1.14 -8.32 10.27
CA PHE A 38 -1.93 -9.46 10.70
C PHE A 38 -3.32 -9.03 11.17
N VAL A 39 -3.42 -7.94 11.93
CA VAL A 39 -4.70 -7.35 12.37
C VAL A 39 -5.55 -6.93 11.18
N ILE A 40 -4.98 -6.24 10.19
CA ILE A 40 -5.70 -5.80 8.99
C ILE A 40 -6.17 -7.01 8.16
N ALA A 41 -5.35 -8.05 8.02
CA ALA A 41 -5.72 -9.27 7.32
C ALA A 41 -6.90 -9.97 8.01
N ILE A 42 -6.85 -10.14 9.34
CA ILE A 42 -7.95 -10.72 10.11
C ILE A 42 -9.21 -9.89 9.97
N ALA A 43 -9.12 -8.56 10.12
CA ALA A 43 -10.26 -7.67 9.99
C ALA A 43 -10.90 -7.77 8.60
N THR A 44 -10.09 -7.87 7.54
CA THR A 44 -10.56 -8.03 6.16
C THR A 44 -11.31 -9.35 5.99
N VAL A 45 -10.75 -10.46 6.49
CA VAL A 45 -11.40 -11.78 6.42
C VAL A 45 -12.69 -11.80 7.24
N TRP A 46 -12.67 -11.25 8.46
CA TRP A 46 -13.84 -11.17 9.33
C TRP A 46 -14.97 -10.36 8.67
N SER A 47 -14.65 -9.20 8.09
CA SER A 47 -15.61 -8.39 7.34
C SER A 47 -16.16 -9.14 6.12
N ALA A 48 -15.31 -9.82 5.36
CA ALA A 48 -15.73 -10.58 4.18
C ALA A 48 -16.66 -11.74 4.54
N LEU A 49 -16.38 -12.45 5.64
CA LEU A 49 -17.23 -13.52 6.15
C LEU A 49 -18.57 -12.97 6.67
N GLY A 50 -18.56 -11.79 7.31
CA GLY A 50 -19.77 -11.08 7.72
C GLY A 50 -20.67 -10.77 6.52
N GLU A 51 -20.12 -10.13 5.48
CA GLU A 51 -20.85 -9.83 4.25
C GLU A 51 -21.33 -11.10 3.54
N PHE A 52 -20.48 -12.12 3.45
CA PHE A 52 -20.87 -13.42 2.91
C PHE A 52 -22.06 -14.02 3.67
N SER A 53 -22.04 -14.00 4.99
CA SER A 53 -23.16 -14.51 5.79
C SER A 53 -24.44 -13.71 5.55
N HIS A 54 -24.35 -12.38 5.41
CA HIS A 54 -25.48 -11.51 5.10
C HIS A 54 -26.06 -11.79 3.71
N ILE A 55 -25.21 -12.09 2.72
CA ILE A 55 -25.65 -12.47 1.37
C ILE A 55 -26.41 -13.81 1.39
N PHE A 56 -25.96 -14.76 2.22
CA PHE A 56 -26.58 -16.10 2.32
C PHE A 56 -27.88 -16.12 3.10
N THR A 57 -28.11 -15.17 4.01
CA THR A 57 -29.37 -15.07 4.77
C THR A 57 -30.48 -14.38 3.98
N LEU A 58 -30.15 -13.69 2.89
CA LEU A 58 -31.14 -13.12 1.98
C LEU A 58 -31.90 -14.23 1.23
N THR A 59 -33.22 -14.07 1.07
CA THR A 59 -34.07 -15.03 0.35
C THR A 59 -33.80 -15.06 -1.17
N ALA A 60 -33.09 -14.06 -1.68
CA ALA A 60 -32.79 -13.90 -3.10
C ALA A 60 -31.39 -14.44 -3.44
N ALA A 61 -31.19 -14.85 -4.70
CA ALA A 61 -29.88 -15.24 -5.19
C ALA A 61 -28.88 -14.07 -5.12
N PRO A 62 -27.59 -14.32 -4.83
CA PRO A 62 -26.57 -13.28 -4.78
C PRO A 62 -26.51 -12.49 -6.09
N THR A 63 -26.46 -11.16 -5.98
CA THR A 63 -26.33 -10.29 -7.15
C THR A 63 -24.87 -10.17 -7.61
N LEU A 64 -24.66 -9.67 -8.83
CA LEU A 64 -23.32 -9.37 -9.32
C LEU A 64 -22.58 -8.38 -8.41
N LYS A 65 -23.30 -7.42 -7.82
CA LYS A 65 -22.75 -6.45 -6.87
C LYS A 65 -22.18 -7.14 -5.62
N ASP A 66 -22.88 -8.15 -5.10
CA ASP A 66 -22.49 -8.89 -3.91
C ASP A 66 -21.25 -9.76 -4.15
N ILE A 67 -21.24 -10.49 -5.26
CA ILE A 67 -20.09 -11.32 -5.67
C ILE A 67 -18.88 -10.44 -5.93
N LEU A 68 -19.09 -9.32 -6.63
CA LEU A 68 -18.02 -8.39 -6.86
C LEU A 68 -17.53 -7.85 -5.53
N LEU A 69 -18.37 -7.34 -4.61
CA LEU A 69 -17.94 -6.88 -3.27
C LEU A 69 -16.95 -7.84 -2.60
N LEU A 70 -17.26 -9.14 -2.57
CA LEU A 70 -16.36 -10.19 -2.07
C LEU A 70 -15.00 -10.23 -2.79
N PHE A 71 -14.97 -10.00 -4.11
CA PHE A 71 -13.73 -9.84 -4.86
C PHE A 71 -12.89 -8.62 -4.43
N ILE A 72 -13.45 -7.53 -3.87
CA ILE A 72 -12.63 -6.39 -3.35
C ILE A 72 -11.96 -6.84 -2.06
N TYR A 73 -12.69 -7.56 -1.21
CA TYR A 73 -12.09 -8.11 0.01
C TYR A 73 -10.95 -9.08 -0.31
N LEU A 74 -11.13 -9.95 -1.30
CA LEU A 74 -10.06 -10.85 -1.77
C LEU A 74 -8.89 -10.09 -2.38
N GLU A 75 -9.15 -9.04 -3.16
CA GLU A 75 -8.10 -8.20 -3.75
C GLU A 75 -7.28 -7.48 -2.67
N VAL A 76 -7.95 -6.87 -1.70
CA VAL A 76 -7.30 -6.22 -0.55
C VAL A 76 -6.50 -7.25 0.26
N LEU A 77 -7.06 -8.42 0.53
CA LEU A 77 -6.37 -9.50 1.24
C LEU A 77 -5.13 -9.98 0.49
N ALA A 78 -5.21 -10.14 -0.84
CA ALA A 78 -4.07 -10.49 -1.67
C ALA A 78 -2.96 -9.44 -1.62
N MET A 79 -3.30 -8.16 -1.63
CA MET A 79 -2.33 -7.06 -1.48
C MET A 79 -1.67 -7.09 -0.10
N VAL A 80 -2.43 -7.32 0.98
CA VAL A 80 -1.87 -7.49 2.34
C VAL A 80 -0.92 -8.69 2.38
N GLY A 81 -1.26 -9.80 1.71
CA GLY A 81 -0.40 -11.00 1.62
C GLY A 81 0.87 -10.81 0.78
N ILE A 82 0.81 -10.01 -0.30
CA ILE A 82 2.01 -9.60 -1.06
C ILE A 82 2.88 -8.69 -0.20
N TYR A 83 2.24 -7.79 0.55
CA TYR A 83 2.92 -6.85 1.40
C TYR A 83 3.68 -7.55 2.55
N PHE A 84 3.08 -8.58 3.15
CA PHE A 84 3.73 -9.46 4.14
C PHE A 84 5.02 -10.11 3.60
N ARG A 85 5.07 -10.45 2.31
CA ARG A 85 6.26 -11.05 1.67
C ARG A 85 7.32 -10.03 1.30
N THR A 86 6.92 -8.80 0.96
CA THR A 86 7.83 -7.82 0.33
C THR A 86 8.28 -6.70 1.27
N HIS A 87 7.63 -6.48 2.42
CA HIS A 87 7.95 -5.44 3.41
C HIS A 87 8.14 -4.01 2.84
N ARG A 88 7.60 -3.76 1.64
CA ARG A 88 7.66 -2.47 0.94
C ARG A 88 6.22 -2.07 0.64
N LEU A 89 5.76 -0.90 1.11
CA LEU A 89 4.43 -0.37 0.77
C LEU A 89 4.60 0.44 -0.52
N PRO A 90 4.57 -0.18 -1.72
CA PRO A 90 4.54 0.64 -2.91
C PRO A 90 3.17 1.31 -2.94
N VAL A 91 3.19 2.64 -2.98
CA VAL A 91 2.02 3.49 -3.28
C VAL A 91 1.24 2.98 -4.51
N ARG A 92 1.93 2.26 -5.41
CA ARG A 92 1.37 1.56 -6.58
C ARG A 92 0.20 0.63 -6.22
N PHE A 93 0.25 -0.08 -5.09
CA PHE A 93 -0.86 -0.97 -4.70
C PHE A 93 -2.13 -0.19 -4.36
N LEU A 94 -2.02 0.99 -3.74
CA LEU A 94 -3.18 1.83 -3.44
C LEU A 94 -3.88 2.32 -4.72
N VAL A 95 -3.09 2.69 -5.73
CA VAL A 95 -3.65 3.13 -7.02
C VAL A 95 -4.35 1.98 -7.74
N TYR A 96 -3.83 0.75 -7.66
CA TYR A 96 -4.51 -0.42 -8.23
C TYR A 96 -5.84 -0.71 -7.53
N ILE A 97 -5.90 -0.63 -6.21
CA ILE A 97 -7.17 -0.76 -5.46
C ILE A 97 -8.19 0.28 -5.91
N ALA A 98 -7.76 1.53 -6.09
CA ALA A 98 -8.64 2.58 -6.58
C ALA A 98 -9.18 2.27 -8.00
N VAL A 99 -8.30 1.82 -8.91
CA VAL A 99 -8.70 1.42 -10.27
C VAL A 99 -9.71 0.28 -10.24
N THR A 100 -9.46 -0.78 -9.48
CA THR A 100 -10.39 -1.92 -9.42
C THR A 100 -11.71 -1.56 -8.75
N ALA A 101 -11.69 -0.72 -7.71
CA ALA A 101 -12.90 -0.24 -7.06
C ALA A 101 -13.77 0.60 -8.02
N LEU A 102 -13.18 1.56 -8.74
CA LEU A 102 -13.92 2.38 -9.71
C LEU A 102 -14.42 1.55 -10.89
N THR A 103 -13.58 0.66 -11.43
CA THR A 103 -13.94 -0.22 -12.55
C THR A 103 -15.11 -1.12 -12.18
N ARG A 104 -15.14 -1.61 -10.94
CA ARG A 104 -16.24 -2.42 -10.45
C ARG A 104 -17.55 -1.65 -10.37
N ILE A 105 -17.53 -0.45 -9.78
CA ILE A 105 -18.71 0.40 -9.66
C ILE A 105 -19.29 0.61 -11.07
N LEU A 106 -18.43 0.93 -12.04
CA LEU A 106 -18.82 1.06 -13.43
C LEU A 106 -19.45 -0.23 -13.98
N VAL A 107 -18.82 -1.40 -13.83
CA VAL A 107 -19.34 -2.67 -14.39
C VAL A 107 -20.70 -3.07 -13.80
N VAL A 108 -20.92 -2.83 -12.50
CA VAL A 108 -22.18 -3.18 -11.82
C VAL A 108 -23.30 -2.25 -12.25
N ASP A 109 -23.04 -0.94 -12.23
CA ASP A 109 -24.09 0.08 -12.30
C ASP A 109 -24.20 0.75 -13.69
N VAL A 110 -23.38 0.37 -14.68
CA VAL A 110 -23.37 1.00 -16.04
C VAL A 110 -24.75 1.06 -16.69
N LYS A 111 -25.63 0.10 -16.42
CA LYS A 111 -26.98 0.06 -17.00
C LYS A 111 -27.94 1.08 -16.40
N THR A 112 -27.64 1.55 -15.19
CA THR A 112 -28.46 2.50 -14.43
C THR A 112 -27.83 3.89 -14.35
N MET A 113 -26.59 4.04 -14.80
CA MET A 113 -25.84 5.29 -14.81
C MET A 113 -26.18 6.17 -16.02
N GLU A 114 -26.16 7.48 -15.81
CA GLU A 114 -26.26 8.44 -16.91
C GLU A 114 -24.97 8.50 -17.73
N TYR A 115 -25.06 8.97 -18.97
CA TYR A 115 -23.91 9.11 -19.87
C TYR A 115 -22.78 9.95 -19.27
N VAL A 116 -23.11 10.98 -18.47
CA VAL A 116 -22.13 11.84 -17.80
C VAL A 116 -21.36 11.07 -16.73
N GLU A 117 -22.05 10.25 -15.92
CA GLU A 117 -21.42 9.44 -14.87
C GLU A 117 -20.46 8.41 -15.46
N ILE A 118 -20.89 7.71 -16.52
CA ILE A 118 -20.04 6.75 -17.25
C ILE A 118 -18.77 7.44 -17.75
N MET A 119 -18.89 8.66 -18.28
CA MET A 119 -17.74 9.43 -18.77
C MET A 119 -16.82 9.87 -17.62
N VAL A 120 -17.38 10.27 -16.47
CA VAL A 120 -16.60 10.63 -15.27
C VAL A 120 -15.83 9.44 -14.72
N PHE A 121 -16.47 8.28 -14.52
CA PHE A 121 -15.81 7.08 -14.02
C PHE A 121 -14.73 6.59 -14.98
N THR A 122 -15.03 6.56 -16.28
CA THR A 122 -14.05 6.19 -17.31
C THR A 122 -12.87 7.15 -17.36
N GLY A 123 -13.13 8.46 -17.28
CA GLY A 123 -12.10 9.50 -17.20
C GLY A 123 -11.23 9.39 -15.95
N ALA A 124 -11.83 9.09 -14.79
CA ALA A 124 -11.11 8.86 -13.54
C ALA A 124 -10.21 7.62 -13.62
N ILE A 125 -10.69 6.51 -14.19
CA ILE A 125 -9.89 5.30 -14.41
C ILE A 125 -8.73 5.59 -15.38
N MET A 126 -8.98 6.35 -16.46
CA MET A 126 -7.94 6.78 -17.39
C MET A 126 -6.85 7.62 -16.68
N LEU A 127 -7.25 8.53 -15.80
CA LEU A 127 -6.32 9.39 -15.06
C LEU A 127 -5.49 8.57 -14.05
N LEU A 128 -6.11 7.65 -13.31
CA LEU A 128 -5.40 6.78 -12.38
C LEU A 128 -4.43 5.84 -13.10
N THR A 129 -4.83 5.26 -14.23
CA THR A 129 -3.95 4.39 -15.03
C THR A 129 -2.78 5.18 -15.63
N LEU A 130 -2.98 6.43 -16.03
CA LEU A 130 -1.91 7.33 -16.43
C LEU A 130 -0.95 7.62 -15.25
N ALA A 131 -1.48 7.84 -14.04
CA ALA A 131 -0.65 8.04 -12.86
C ALA A 131 0.21 6.80 -12.55
N VAL A 132 -0.33 5.59 -12.70
CA VAL A 132 0.46 4.35 -12.61
C VAL A 132 1.57 4.32 -13.65
N LEU A 133 1.28 4.69 -14.90
CA LEU A 133 2.27 4.73 -15.98
C LEU A 133 3.43 5.67 -15.61
N VAL A 134 3.12 6.86 -15.09
CA VAL A 134 4.12 7.83 -14.62
C VAL A 134 4.94 7.25 -13.47
N LEU A 135 4.32 6.64 -12.45
CA LEU A 135 5.02 6.02 -11.32
C LEU A 135 5.96 4.88 -11.78
N LYS A 136 5.51 4.08 -12.75
CA LYS A 136 6.31 3.00 -13.33
C LYS A 136 7.51 3.55 -14.10
N PHE A 137 7.30 4.58 -14.92
CA PHE A 137 8.37 5.20 -15.70
C PHE A 137 9.40 5.90 -14.80
N ALA A 138 8.95 6.66 -13.81
CA ALA A 138 9.81 7.33 -12.84
C ALA A 138 10.68 6.32 -12.06
N SER A 139 10.07 5.22 -11.59
CA SER A 139 10.80 4.18 -10.87
C SER A 139 11.82 3.45 -11.75
N ALA A 140 11.57 3.31 -13.05
CA ALA A 140 12.51 2.68 -13.98
C ALA A 140 13.68 3.61 -14.34
N ARG A 141 13.46 4.92 -14.37
CA ARG A 141 14.49 5.91 -14.75
C ARG A 141 15.38 6.35 -13.59
N TYR A 142 14.86 6.34 -12.35
CA TYR A 142 15.58 6.76 -11.14
C TYR A 142 15.56 5.69 -10.04
N PRO A 143 16.33 4.59 -10.19
CA PRO A 143 16.48 3.60 -9.13
C PRO A 143 17.25 4.22 -7.95
N SER A 144 16.66 4.18 -6.76
CA SER A 144 17.31 4.61 -5.52
C SER A 144 18.29 3.54 -5.05
N ASN A 145 19.56 3.63 -5.47
CA ASN A 145 20.64 2.83 -4.90
C ASN A 145 20.99 3.38 -3.52
N PRO A 146 21.05 2.56 -2.45
CA PRO A 146 21.63 3.00 -1.19
C PRO A 146 23.14 3.26 -1.38
N PRO A 147 23.75 4.19 -0.62
CA PRO A 147 25.20 4.36 -0.61
C PRO A 147 25.85 3.03 -0.26
N THR A 148 26.67 2.51 -1.17
CA THR A 148 27.58 1.41 -0.88
C THR A 148 28.68 1.95 0.02
N GLU A 149 28.66 1.58 1.30
CA GLU A 149 29.84 1.56 2.17
C GLU A 149 30.34 0.13 2.34
#